data_AF-A0A452ZHC2-F1
#
_entry.id   AF-A0A452ZHC2-F1
#
_cell.length_a   1.000
_cell.length_b   1.000
_cell.length_c   1.000
_cell.angle_alpha   90.00
_cell.angle_beta   90.00
_cell.angle_gamma   90.00
#
_symmetry.space_group_name_H-M   'P 1'
#
loop_
_entity.id
_entity.type
_entity.pdbx_description
1 polymer ?
#
loop_
_entity_poly.entity_id
_entity_poly.type
_entity_poly.pdbx_seq_one_letter_code
_entity_poly.pdbx_strand_id
1 'polypeptide(L)'
;VNAHNFPGGFDGFLDQWSSVDEFSFDLHFVKRSSKLSLTIFEILGLAVCWENSPVYYCNFPKDLTPTGSNDSVELWEGFRKRWSRIVGIMQQKSVKKTTWNLKNQIQALKSPCVSCQRLARLHLDPKTLNNIEVLDSTYVLLPPISVYNGLDICLVAWILWPDEESKTVPNLEKLVKRRLPSEAAAAANRDGRWRNQMHKAAHNGCCRRAVQTRALGSVLLKLLVSQNLSDLIETVEGPLVNVLADMELWGIGADMDACLRARHIIITRLKELDKEAYKLAGKSFSLNANADIADILFTHLKLPVPKGCEKGKLHPSTDKQCLDHLRDLHPIVSVIKEHRTLAKLLNGTLGSICSRAKLCIQSQRYIIHGNWLQTSTATGRLSMEEPNLQSVEHMVDFTTRKNDKDFTSMSMVDHHEINAREFFVPTQVLLVSTIVCLLNIPKTAMMIISWPLSFF
;
A
#
# COMPACT_ATOMS: atom_id res chain seq x y z
N VAL A 1 26.44 -2.63 16.21
CA VAL A 1 27.09 -3.75 16.93
C VAL A 1 26.35 -5.03 16.55
N ASN A 2 27.03 -6.15 16.26
CA ASN A 2 26.32 -7.42 16.08
C ASN A 2 25.79 -7.89 17.44
N ALA A 3 24.51 -8.24 17.51
CA ALA A 3 23.89 -8.71 18.75
C ALA A 3 24.59 -9.97 19.32
N HIS A 4 25.08 -10.85 18.46
CA HIS A 4 25.86 -12.02 18.85
C HIS A 4 27.15 -11.69 19.64
N ASN A 5 27.72 -10.50 19.46
CA ASN A 5 28.94 -10.08 20.16
C ASN A 5 28.66 -9.49 21.55
N PHE A 6 27.41 -9.50 22.01
CA PHE A 6 27.05 -9.05 23.34
C PHE A 6 27.70 -9.96 24.42
N PRO A 7 28.06 -9.43 25.61
CA PRO A 7 28.54 -10.27 26.71
C PRO A 7 27.53 -11.37 27.06
N GLY A 8 27.94 -12.63 27.06
CA GLY A 8 27.01 -13.77 27.19
C GLY A 8 26.34 -14.20 25.87
N GLY A 9 26.83 -13.69 24.74
CA GLY A 9 26.34 -14.04 23.40
C GLY A 9 24.95 -13.49 23.10
N PHE A 10 24.29 -14.09 22.12
CA PHE A 10 22.97 -13.65 21.69
C PHE A 10 21.89 -13.85 22.76
N ASP A 11 21.98 -14.89 23.59
CA ASP A 11 21.01 -15.11 24.66
C ASP A 11 21.11 -14.04 25.76
N GLY A 12 22.33 -13.63 26.13
CA GLY A 12 22.54 -12.50 27.04
C GLY A 12 22.04 -11.16 26.46
N PHE A 13 22.14 -10.97 25.14
CA PHE A 13 21.52 -9.83 24.48
C PHE A 13 19.98 -9.85 24.60
N LEU A 14 19.35 -11.01 24.38
CA LEU A 14 17.91 -11.15 24.52
C LEU A 14 17.44 -10.94 25.97
N ASP A 15 18.22 -11.37 26.96
CA ASP A 15 17.94 -11.11 28.39
C ASP A 15 17.94 -9.60 28.65
N GLN A 16 18.98 -8.90 28.20
CA GLN A 16 19.06 -7.45 28.34
C GLN A 16 17.92 -6.74 27.60
N TRP A 17 17.62 -7.13 26.36
CA TRP A 17 16.55 -6.52 25.58
C TRP A 17 15.17 -6.78 26.19
N SER A 18 14.94 -7.93 26.83
CA SER A 18 13.66 -8.17 27.51
C SER A 18 13.43 -7.32 28.77
N SER A 19 14.49 -6.68 29.28
CA SER A 19 14.45 -5.89 30.52
C SER A 19 14.24 -4.39 30.29
N VAL A 20 14.18 -3.92 29.03
CA VAL A 20 14.02 -2.49 28.74
C VAL A 20 12.55 -2.11 28.57
N ASP A 21 12.18 -0.93 29.08
CA ASP A 21 10.80 -0.43 29.04
C ASP A 21 10.46 0.32 27.73
N GLU A 22 11.47 0.75 26.98
CA GLU A 22 11.31 1.40 25.68
C GLU A 22 12.47 1.03 24.73
N PHE A 23 12.16 0.78 23.46
CA PHE A 23 13.18 0.63 22.43
C PHE A 23 12.70 1.08 21.05
N SER A 24 13.65 1.52 20.23
CA SER A 24 13.48 1.75 18.81
C SER A 24 13.93 0.56 17.99
N PHE A 25 13.20 0.22 16.93
CA PHE A 25 13.55 -0.88 16.04
C PHE A 25 13.31 -0.57 14.57
N ASP A 26 13.97 -1.32 13.69
CA ASP A 26 13.74 -1.31 12.24
C ASP A 26 14.11 -2.67 11.62
N LEU A 27 13.20 -3.27 10.84
CA LEU A 27 13.41 -4.58 10.24
C LEU A 27 14.27 -4.50 8.98
N HIS A 28 15.15 -5.49 8.85
CA HIS A 28 15.81 -5.83 7.61
C HIS A 28 15.04 -6.96 6.93
N PHE A 29 14.19 -6.63 5.97
CA PHE A 29 13.43 -7.62 5.20
C PHE A 29 13.42 -7.33 3.71
N VAL A 30 13.04 -8.34 2.93
CA VAL A 30 12.77 -8.24 1.50
C VAL A 30 11.33 -8.68 1.24
N LYS A 31 10.52 -7.76 0.70
CA LYS A 31 9.15 -8.08 0.22
C LYS A 31 9.26 -8.84 -1.09
N ARG A 32 8.63 -10.00 -1.20
CA ARG A 32 8.59 -10.82 -2.42
C ARG A 32 7.15 -11.21 -2.74
N SER A 33 6.88 -11.42 -4.03
CA SER A 33 5.67 -12.09 -4.50
C SER A 33 6.00 -13.58 -4.63
N SER A 34 5.29 -14.45 -3.91
CA SER A 34 5.43 -15.90 -4.09
C SER A 34 4.80 -16.37 -5.40
N LYS A 35 5.06 -17.62 -5.78
CA LYS A 35 4.43 -18.24 -6.96
C LYS A 35 2.91 -18.40 -6.77
N LEU A 36 2.46 -18.47 -5.53
CA LEU A 36 1.05 -18.53 -5.13
C LEU A 36 0.36 -17.15 -5.07
N SER A 37 1.01 -16.09 -5.56
CA SER A 37 0.57 -14.68 -5.46
C SER A 37 0.42 -14.15 -4.03
N LEU A 38 1.00 -14.84 -3.04
CA LEU A 38 1.06 -14.34 -1.67
C LEU A 38 2.20 -13.33 -1.55
N THR A 39 1.94 -12.21 -0.87
CA THR A 39 3.00 -11.30 -0.45
C THR A 39 3.71 -11.93 0.74
N ILE A 40 5.01 -12.21 0.59
CA ILE A 40 5.84 -12.76 1.66
C ILE A 40 6.94 -11.78 2.04
N PHE A 41 7.36 -11.84 3.30
CA PHE A 41 8.37 -10.97 3.85
C PHE A 41 9.54 -11.81 4.35
N GLU A 42 10.59 -11.91 3.53
CA GLU A 42 11.82 -12.61 3.91
C GLU A 42 12.55 -11.76 4.94
N ILE A 43 12.49 -12.15 6.22
CA ILE A 43 13.13 -11.41 7.31
C ILE A 43 14.59 -11.85 7.44
N LEU A 44 15.49 -10.90 7.26
CA LEU A 44 16.94 -11.10 7.30
C LEU A 44 17.54 -10.69 8.64
N GLY A 45 16.86 -9.80 9.37
CA GLY A 45 17.30 -9.34 10.67
C GLY A 45 16.50 -8.17 11.21
N LEU A 46 16.96 -7.65 12.35
CA LEU A 46 16.32 -6.58 13.09
C LEU A 46 17.39 -5.68 13.73
N ALA A 47 17.29 -4.38 13.50
CA ALA A 47 18.05 -3.39 14.26
C ALA A 47 17.24 -2.97 15.49
N VAL A 48 17.89 -2.90 16.65
CA VAL A 48 17.28 -2.48 17.93
C VAL A 48 18.24 -1.54 18.67
N CYS A 49 17.70 -0.49 19.27
CA CYS A 49 18.42 0.36 20.22
C CYS A 49 17.45 0.96 21.24
N TRP A 50 17.91 1.19 22.46
CA TRP A 50 17.19 1.87 23.53
C TRP A 50 18.06 2.99 24.09
N GLU A 51 17.60 3.73 25.09
CA GLU A 51 18.37 4.84 25.64
C GLU A 51 19.77 4.41 26.10
N ASN A 52 20.79 5.22 25.79
CA ASN A 52 22.21 4.98 26.10
C ASN A 52 22.82 3.67 25.54
N SER A 53 22.07 2.89 24.77
CA SER A 53 22.59 1.70 24.09
C SER A 53 23.24 2.06 22.75
N PRO A 54 24.22 1.25 22.27
CA PRO A 54 24.54 1.22 20.86
C PRO A 54 23.37 0.62 20.06
N VAL A 55 23.39 0.75 18.74
CA VAL A 55 22.48 -0.03 17.88
C VAL A 55 22.98 -1.46 17.72
N TYR A 56 22.15 -2.41 18.10
CA TYR A 56 22.37 -3.84 17.90
C TYR A 56 21.67 -4.29 16.63
N TYR A 57 22.37 -5.10 15.84
CA TYR A 57 21.81 -5.78 14.68
C TYR A 57 21.73 -7.28 14.97
N CYS A 58 20.51 -7.80 14.93
CA CYS A 58 20.20 -9.22 15.03
C CYS A 58 20.14 -9.80 13.62
N ASN A 59 21.10 -10.64 13.25
CA ASN A 59 21.11 -11.36 11.97
C ASN A 59 20.33 -12.66 12.14
N PHE A 60 19.05 -12.70 11.77
CA PHE A 60 18.18 -13.82 12.15
C PHE A 60 18.67 -15.20 11.67
N PRO A 61 19.09 -15.42 10.41
CA PRO A 61 19.64 -16.72 10.01
C PRO A 61 20.85 -17.18 10.85
N LYS A 62 21.71 -16.25 11.27
CA LYS A 62 22.93 -16.55 12.03
C LYS A 62 22.66 -16.66 13.53
N ASP A 63 21.97 -15.68 14.10
CA ASP A 63 21.87 -15.44 15.54
C ASP A 63 20.77 -16.27 16.18
N LEU A 64 19.72 -16.64 15.43
CA LEU A 64 18.70 -17.57 15.93
C LEU A 64 19.24 -19.00 15.99
N THR A 65 20.19 -19.36 15.12
CA THR A 65 20.80 -20.68 15.11
C THR A 65 21.82 -20.82 16.25
N PRO A 66 21.69 -21.80 17.17
CA PRO A 66 22.69 -22.05 18.20
C PRO A 66 24.05 -22.42 17.61
N THR A 67 25.13 -22.15 18.34
CA THR A 67 26.48 -22.62 18.00
C THR A 67 26.82 -23.85 18.83
N GLY A 68 27.38 -24.89 18.21
CA GLY A 68 27.97 -26.03 18.93
C GLY A 68 27.24 -27.37 18.83
N SER A 69 26.08 -27.45 18.16
CA SER A 69 25.43 -28.72 17.80
C SER A 69 25.48 -28.93 16.29
N ASN A 70 25.66 -30.19 15.87
CA ASN A 70 25.56 -30.62 14.48
C ASN A 70 24.22 -31.33 14.18
N ASP A 71 23.35 -31.49 15.19
CA ASP A 71 22.04 -32.08 15.01
C ASP A 71 21.03 -31.05 14.49
N SER A 72 20.40 -31.36 13.35
CA SER A 72 19.46 -30.47 12.68
C SER A 72 18.22 -30.18 13.52
N VAL A 73 17.78 -31.14 14.34
CA VAL A 73 16.61 -31.01 15.22
C VAL A 73 16.91 -30.04 16.36
N GLU A 74 18.03 -30.22 17.07
CA GLU A 74 18.45 -29.32 18.15
C GLU A 74 18.68 -27.88 17.66
N LEU A 75 19.30 -27.71 16.49
CA LEU A 75 19.51 -26.40 15.91
C LEU A 75 18.18 -25.70 15.58
N TRP A 76 17.20 -26.43 15.05
CA TRP A 76 15.86 -25.91 14.78
C TRP A 76 15.09 -25.57 16.06
N GLU A 77 15.18 -26.40 17.09
CA GLU A 77 14.57 -26.11 18.39
C GLU A 77 15.17 -24.86 19.03
N GLY A 78 16.49 -24.70 18.98
CA GLY A 78 17.15 -23.49 19.45
C GLY A 78 16.75 -22.25 18.64
N PHE A 79 16.63 -22.38 17.32
CA PHE A 79 16.09 -21.33 16.45
C PHE A 79 14.69 -20.91 16.87
N ARG A 80 13.77 -21.86 17.04
CA ARG A 80 12.38 -21.60 17.46
C ARG A 80 12.32 -20.99 18.85
N LYS A 81 13.16 -21.45 19.78
CA LYS A 81 13.23 -20.90 21.15
C LYS A 81 13.65 -19.45 21.12
N ARG A 82 14.72 -19.09 20.39
CA ARG A 82 15.17 -17.70 20.25
C ARG A 82 14.15 -16.83 19.51
N TRP A 83 13.50 -17.35 18.47
CA TRP A 83 12.39 -16.64 17.80
C TRP A 83 11.24 -16.36 18.77
N SER A 84 10.83 -17.35 19.56
CA SER A 84 9.76 -17.22 20.56
C SER A 84 10.09 -16.18 21.63
N ARG A 85 11.37 -16.06 22.01
CA ARG A 85 11.83 -14.98 22.90
C ARG A 85 11.65 -13.60 22.26
N ILE A 86 12.02 -13.43 20.98
CA ILE A 86 11.81 -12.18 20.24
C ILE A 86 10.32 -11.86 20.14
N VAL A 87 9.48 -12.85 19.83
CA VAL A 87 8.01 -12.71 19.83
C VAL A 87 7.53 -12.18 21.18
N GLY A 88 7.97 -12.80 22.28
CA GLY A 88 7.63 -12.38 23.63
C GLY A 88 8.00 -10.93 23.94
N ILE A 89 9.22 -10.51 23.60
CA ILE A 89 9.69 -9.12 23.81
C ILE A 89 8.84 -8.13 23.00
N MET A 90 8.62 -8.42 21.72
CA MET A 90 7.85 -7.53 20.83
C MET A 90 6.37 -7.42 21.23
N GLN A 91 5.81 -8.47 21.85
CA GLN A 91 4.41 -8.54 22.29
C GLN A 91 4.14 -7.98 23.69
N GLN A 92 5.16 -7.55 24.45
CA GLN A 92 4.93 -6.94 25.77
C GLN A 92 4.07 -5.67 25.63
N LYS A 93 2.92 -5.58 26.31
CA LYS A 93 2.04 -4.40 26.20
C LYS A 93 2.56 -3.18 26.96
N SER A 94 3.27 -3.41 28.06
CA SER A 94 3.83 -2.35 28.93
C SER A 94 5.03 -1.63 28.32
N VAL A 95 5.71 -2.27 27.36
CA VAL A 95 6.94 -1.74 26.76
C VAL A 95 6.61 -0.94 25.52
N LYS A 96 7.17 0.26 25.40
CA LYS A 96 6.95 1.14 24.25
C LYS A 96 7.91 0.80 23.10
N LYS A 97 7.39 0.65 21.89
CA LYS A 97 8.19 0.39 20.68
C LYS A 97 8.10 1.53 19.70
N THR A 98 9.21 2.14 19.35
CA THR A 98 9.26 3.22 18.35
C THR A 98 9.87 2.73 17.04
N THR A 99 9.25 3.06 15.91
CA THR A 99 9.79 2.72 14.59
C THR A 99 9.42 3.78 13.55
N TRP A 100 10.00 3.65 12.35
CA TRP A 100 9.64 4.45 11.19
C TRP A 100 8.76 3.64 10.25
N ASN A 101 7.59 4.18 9.89
CA ASN A 101 6.62 3.53 9.00
C ASN A 101 6.18 2.17 9.54
N LEU A 102 5.57 2.20 10.72
CA LEU A 102 5.19 1.03 11.53
C LEU A 102 4.26 0.08 10.78
N LYS A 103 3.38 0.59 9.91
CA LYS A 103 2.50 -0.22 9.06
C LYS A 103 3.29 -1.28 8.28
N ASN A 104 4.38 -0.87 7.61
CA ASN A 104 5.20 -1.77 6.83
C ASN A 104 5.97 -2.77 7.71
N GLN A 105 6.36 -2.36 8.92
CA GLN A 105 7.00 -3.25 9.89
C GLN A 105 6.02 -4.32 10.37
N ILE A 106 4.78 -3.94 10.69
CA ILE A 106 3.69 -4.85 11.09
C ILE A 106 3.40 -5.85 9.97
N GLN A 107 3.31 -5.39 8.72
CA GLN A 107 3.07 -6.29 7.59
C GLN A 107 4.14 -7.38 7.49
N ALA A 108 5.41 -7.01 7.62
CA ALA A 108 6.51 -7.95 7.61
C ALA A 108 6.46 -8.94 8.78
N LEU A 109 6.05 -8.47 9.96
CA LEU A 109 5.95 -9.28 11.18
C LEU A 109 4.72 -10.18 11.24
N LYS A 110 3.65 -9.87 10.49
CA LYS A 110 2.43 -10.71 10.40
C LYS A 110 2.58 -11.92 9.49
N SER A 111 3.51 -11.87 8.53
CA SER A 111 3.82 -13.03 7.67
C SER A 111 5.33 -13.17 7.44
N PRO A 112 6.11 -13.37 8.53
CA PRO A 112 7.56 -13.44 8.44
C PRO A 112 7.99 -14.79 7.88
N CYS A 113 8.95 -14.80 6.97
CA CYS A 113 9.54 -16.02 6.46
C CYS A 113 11.06 -15.93 6.37
N VAL A 114 11.72 -17.10 6.30
CA VAL A 114 13.16 -17.20 6.05
C VAL A 114 13.38 -18.19 4.92
N SER A 115 14.27 -17.86 3.99
CA SER A 115 14.59 -18.77 2.88
C SER A 115 15.27 -20.05 3.37
N CYS A 116 14.83 -21.19 2.86
CA CYS A 116 15.47 -22.50 3.09
C CYS A 116 16.96 -22.47 2.73
N GLN A 117 17.37 -21.71 1.70
CA GLN A 117 18.77 -21.56 1.30
C GLN A 117 19.62 -20.94 2.41
N ARG A 118 19.07 -19.97 3.15
CA ARG A 118 19.78 -19.32 4.27
C ARG A 118 19.83 -20.23 5.49
N LEU A 119 18.84 -21.10 5.62
CA LEU A 119 18.80 -22.17 6.61
C LEU A 119 19.51 -23.44 6.14
N ALA A 120 20.17 -23.46 4.97
CA ALA A 120 20.76 -24.69 4.42
C ALA A 120 21.83 -25.33 5.35
N ARG A 121 22.43 -24.53 6.24
CA ARG A 121 23.32 -25.03 7.31
C ARG A 121 22.63 -25.96 8.30
N LEU A 122 21.31 -25.89 8.39
CA LEU A 122 20.50 -26.71 9.27
C LEU A 122 20.18 -28.08 8.68
N HIS A 123 20.51 -28.36 7.39
CA HIS A 123 20.23 -29.63 6.71
C HIS A 123 18.81 -30.16 6.99
N LEU A 124 17.83 -29.26 7.08
CA LEU A 124 16.46 -29.59 7.45
C LEU A 124 15.84 -30.45 6.35
N ASP A 125 15.51 -31.70 6.67
CA ASP A 125 14.54 -32.45 5.88
C ASP A 125 13.14 -32.07 6.39
N PRO A 126 12.31 -31.35 5.60
CA PRO A 126 10.97 -30.95 6.03
C PRO A 126 10.09 -32.11 6.50
N LYS A 127 10.37 -33.35 6.07
CA LYS A 127 9.65 -34.55 6.50
C LYS A 127 9.97 -34.97 7.94
N THR A 128 11.11 -34.55 8.48
CA THR A 128 11.58 -34.91 9.82
C THR A 128 11.16 -33.90 10.90
N LEU A 129 10.62 -32.75 10.49
CA LEU A 129 10.33 -31.64 11.39
C LEU A 129 8.82 -31.44 11.52
N ASN A 130 8.27 -31.90 12.63
CA ASN A 130 6.87 -31.64 12.98
C ASN A 130 6.64 -30.12 13.13
N ASN A 131 5.52 -29.64 12.61
CA ASN A 131 5.02 -28.25 12.74
C ASN A 131 5.86 -27.17 12.03
N ILE A 132 6.51 -27.48 10.90
CA ILE A 132 7.08 -26.47 10.01
C ILE A 132 6.17 -26.27 8.80
N GLU A 133 5.64 -25.06 8.65
CA GLU A 133 4.94 -24.66 7.43
C GLU A 133 5.97 -24.15 6.40
N VAL A 134 6.13 -24.91 5.31
CA VAL A 134 7.05 -24.56 4.21
C VAL A 134 6.24 -24.09 3.01
N LEU A 135 6.54 -22.88 2.53
CA LEU A 135 5.93 -22.29 1.36
C LEU A 135 6.77 -22.59 0.10
N ASP A 136 6.14 -23.16 -0.92
CA ASP A 136 6.73 -23.46 -2.23
C ASP A 136 8.09 -24.19 -2.18
N SER A 137 8.34 -24.96 -1.12
CA SER A 137 9.64 -25.61 -0.81
C SER A 137 10.85 -24.65 -0.73
N THR A 138 10.61 -23.34 -0.60
CA THR A 138 11.64 -22.30 -0.70
C THR A 138 11.74 -21.40 0.53
N TYR A 139 10.64 -21.27 1.28
CA TYR A 139 10.60 -20.45 2.49
C TYR A 139 9.99 -21.22 3.64
N VAL A 140 10.56 -21.06 4.83
CA VAL A 140 9.98 -21.49 6.09
C VAL A 140 9.21 -20.31 6.69
N LEU A 141 7.92 -20.50 6.96
CA LEU A 141 7.12 -19.51 7.67
C LEU A 141 7.46 -19.53 9.15
N LEU A 142 7.56 -18.34 9.73
CA LEU A 142 7.80 -18.16 11.16
C LEU A 142 6.50 -17.74 11.84
N PRO A 143 6.31 -18.09 13.13
CA PRO A 143 5.19 -17.58 13.92
C PRO A 143 5.10 -16.05 13.83
N PRO A 144 3.91 -15.47 13.59
CA PRO A 144 3.75 -14.03 13.45
C PRO A 144 4.04 -13.29 14.76
N ILE A 145 4.48 -12.04 14.63
CA ILE A 145 4.75 -11.14 15.74
C ILE A 145 3.72 -10.00 15.72
N SER A 146 2.96 -9.88 16.80
CA SER A 146 2.10 -8.72 17.03
C SER A 146 2.90 -7.63 17.73
N VAL A 147 2.84 -6.41 17.21
CA VAL A 147 3.49 -5.24 17.84
C VAL A 147 2.43 -4.49 18.63
N TYR A 148 2.45 -4.65 19.95
CA TYR A 148 1.62 -3.85 20.85
C TYR A 148 2.38 -2.62 21.34
N ASN A 149 1.63 -1.54 21.59
CA ASN A 149 2.21 -0.24 22.00
C ASN A 149 3.33 0.24 21.06
N GLY A 150 3.11 0.02 19.76
CA GLY A 150 3.97 0.48 18.69
C GLY A 150 3.64 1.91 18.30
N LEU A 151 4.66 2.74 18.16
CA LEU A 151 4.55 4.15 17.83
C LEU A 151 5.33 4.47 16.56
N ASP A 152 4.63 5.02 15.57
CA ASP A 152 5.21 5.42 14.29
C ASP A 152 5.69 6.88 14.33
N ILE A 153 7.00 7.08 14.28
CA ILE A 153 7.58 8.42 14.28
C ILE A 153 7.27 9.19 12.98
N CYS A 154 6.97 8.49 11.88
CA CYS A 154 6.48 9.13 10.66
C CYS A 154 5.11 9.78 10.88
N LEU A 155 4.22 9.07 11.57
CA LEU A 155 2.88 9.53 11.89
C LEU A 155 2.93 10.68 12.90
N VAL A 156 3.76 10.57 13.94
CA VAL A 156 3.99 11.64 14.91
C VAL A 156 4.48 12.92 14.22
N ALA A 157 5.43 12.82 13.29
CA ALA A 157 5.89 13.98 12.53
C ALA A 157 4.79 14.62 11.70
N TRP A 158 3.94 13.81 11.06
CA TRP A 158 2.81 14.31 10.28
C TRP A 158 1.74 14.97 11.17
N ILE A 159 1.42 14.42 12.35
CA ILE A 159 0.46 15.05 13.27
C ILE A 159 0.94 16.43 13.75
N LEU A 160 2.24 16.57 14.02
CA LEU A 160 2.83 17.84 14.43
C LEU A 160 2.81 18.88 13.29
N TRP A 161 2.95 18.45 12.02
CA TRP A 161 3.08 19.34 10.86
C TRP A 161 2.36 18.81 9.60
N PRO A 162 1.01 18.67 9.62
CA PRO A 162 0.29 17.96 8.57
C PRO A 162 0.39 18.65 7.20
N ASP A 163 0.41 19.98 7.17
CA ASP A 163 0.56 20.76 5.92
C ASP A 163 1.94 20.65 5.27
N GLU A 164 2.99 20.38 6.05
CA GLU A 164 4.35 20.25 5.53
C GLU A 164 4.61 18.80 5.10
N GLU A 165 4.29 17.84 5.96
CA GLU A 165 4.62 16.44 5.73
C GLU A 165 3.74 15.81 4.64
N SER A 166 2.49 16.28 4.46
CA SER A 166 1.59 15.77 3.41
C SER A 166 2.02 16.10 1.98
N LYS A 167 2.86 17.12 1.79
CA LYS A 167 3.29 17.59 0.45
C LYS A 167 4.35 16.70 -0.19
N THR A 168 5.01 15.84 0.59
CA THR A 168 6.14 15.04 0.11
C THR A 168 6.08 13.63 0.64
N VAL A 169 6.67 12.69 -0.09
CA VAL A 169 6.83 11.31 0.41
C VAL A 169 7.67 11.35 1.71
N PRO A 170 7.19 10.73 2.80
CA PRO A 170 7.90 10.75 4.07
C PRO A 170 9.34 10.25 3.94
N ASN A 171 10.29 11.02 4.49
CA ASN A 171 11.71 10.71 4.40
C ASN A 171 12.41 11.00 5.72
N LEU A 172 12.79 9.93 6.43
CA LEU A 172 13.42 10.00 7.74
C LEU A 172 14.70 10.85 7.74
N GLU A 173 15.57 10.71 6.73
CA GLU A 173 16.84 11.45 6.69
C GLU A 173 16.63 12.96 6.52
N LYS A 174 15.68 13.36 5.67
CA LYS A 174 15.30 14.77 5.50
C LYS A 174 14.71 15.33 6.80
N LEU A 175 13.85 14.57 7.47
CA LEU A 175 13.25 14.97 8.74
C LEU A 175 14.28 15.12 9.85
N VAL A 176 15.21 14.17 9.98
CA VAL A 176 16.33 14.24 10.94
C VAL A 176 17.14 15.52 10.71
N LYS A 177 17.48 15.85 9.46
CA LYS A 177 18.23 17.07 9.13
C LYS A 177 17.45 18.35 9.41
N ARG A 178 16.13 18.34 9.21
CA ARG A 178 15.26 19.52 9.39
C ARG A 178 14.86 19.76 10.85
N ARG A 179 14.66 18.70 11.64
CA ARG A 179 14.01 18.76 12.96
C ARG A 179 14.96 18.55 14.14
N LEU A 180 16.18 18.07 13.91
CA LEU A 180 17.20 17.94 14.96
C LEU A 180 18.29 19.00 14.84
N PRO A 181 18.93 19.40 15.96
CA PRO A 181 20.15 20.20 15.91
C PRO A 181 21.23 19.53 15.04
N SER A 182 22.06 20.33 14.38
CA SER A 182 23.08 19.86 13.43
C SER A 182 23.97 18.75 14.01
N GLU A 183 24.41 18.91 15.26
CA GLU A 183 25.24 17.93 15.96
C GLU A 183 24.50 16.60 16.21
N ALA A 184 23.26 16.66 16.68
CA ALA A 184 22.43 15.47 16.91
C ALA A 184 22.10 14.74 15.60
N ALA A 185 21.79 15.49 14.53
CA ALA A 185 21.57 14.94 13.20
C ALA A 185 22.85 14.28 12.65
N ALA A 186 24.02 14.90 12.83
CA ALA A 186 25.31 14.34 12.44
C ALA A 186 25.65 13.07 13.24
N ALA A 187 25.40 13.06 14.55
CA ALA A 187 25.56 11.87 15.39
C ALA A 187 24.67 10.71 14.92
N ALA A 188 23.36 10.94 14.75
CA ALA A 188 22.43 9.91 14.27
C ALA A 188 22.81 9.34 12.89
N ASN A 189 23.37 10.18 12.01
CA ASN A 189 23.86 9.77 10.68
C ASN A 189 25.18 8.98 10.72
N ARG A 190 25.99 9.14 11.78
CA ARG A 190 27.24 8.41 11.99
C ARG A 190 27.02 7.09 12.72
N ASP A 191 26.24 7.10 13.79
CA ASP A 191 26.06 5.97 14.71
C ASP A 191 25.35 4.76 14.05
N GLY A 192 24.59 5.03 13.00
CA GLY A 192 23.96 4.01 12.15
C GLY A 192 24.87 3.37 11.10
N ARG A 193 26.11 3.83 10.94
CA ARG A 193 27.04 3.33 9.90
C ARG A 193 27.76 2.09 10.37
N TRP A 194 27.82 1.10 9.50
CA TRP A 194 28.65 -0.08 9.71
C TRP A 194 30.11 0.26 9.41
N ARG A 195 31.03 -0.07 10.33
CA ARG A 195 32.47 0.11 10.08
C ARG A 195 32.87 -0.78 8.88
N ASN A 196 33.67 -0.21 7.96
CA ASN A 196 34.29 -0.90 6.81
C ASN A 196 33.41 -1.27 5.60
N GLN A 197 32.25 -0.63 5.39
CA GLN A 197 31.55 -0.71 4.10
C GLN A 197 31.44 0.68 3.48
N MET A 198 32.46 1.06 2.70
CA MET A 198 32.35 2.19 1.79
C MET A 198 31.41 1.79 0.64
N HIS A 199 30.36 2.58 0.41
CA HIS A 199 29.48 2.57 -0.78
C HIS A 199 28.22 1.68 -0.84
N LYS A 200 27.93 0.79 0.13
CA LYS A 200 26.59 0.15 0.23
C LYS A 200 26.03 0.26 1.64
N ALA A 201 24.73 0.56 1.76
CA ALA A 201 24.04 0.53 3.04
C ALA A 201 24.01 -0.92 3.54
N ALA A 202 24.86 -1.23 4.53
CA ALA A 202 24.83 -2.52 5.21
C ALA A 202 23.41 -2.81 5.71
N HIS A 203 22.96 -4.06 5.55
CA HIS A 203 21.65 -4.51 6.06
C HIS A 203 20.50 -3.58 5.68
N ASN A 204 20.43 -3.14 4.42
CA ASN A 204 19.45 -2.18 3.87
C ASN A 204 19.37 -0.80 4.56
N GLY A 205 20.30 -0.49 5.48
CA GLY A 205 20.29 0.73 6.28
C GLY A 205 19.40 0.69 7.53
N CYS A 206 18.87 -0.47 7.95
CA CYS A 206 18.00 -0.60 9.12
C CYS A 206 18.62 -0.04 10.41
N CYS A 207 19.91 -0.29 10.66
CA CYS A 207 20.60 0.25 11.84
C CYS A 207 20.58 1.78 11.89
N ARG A 208 20.77 2.43 10.73
CA ARG A 208 20.72 3.88 10.62
C ARG A 208 19.31 4.40 10.85
N ARG A 209 18.30 3.74 10.29
CA ARG A 209 16.89 4.12 10.51
C ARG A 209 16.49 3.96 11.98
N ALA A 210 16.86 2.87 12.65
CA ALA A 210 16.55 2.67 14.07
C ALA A 210 17.15 3.79 14.96
N VAL A 211 18.42 4.15 14.73
CA VAL A 211 19.08 5.25 15.47
C VAL A 211 18.45 6.61 15.16
N GLN A 212 18.22 6.91 13.88
CA GLN A 212 17.57 8.14 13.45
C GLN A 212 16.15 8.27 14.04
N THR A 213 15.42 7.16 14.08
CA THR A 213 14.07 7.09 14.68
C THR A 213 14.13 7.36 16.17
N ARG A 214 15.07 6.76 16.92
CA ARG A 214 15.26 7.05 18.35
C ARG A 214 15.58 8.52 18.59
N ALA A 215 16.52 9.07 17.82
CA ALA A 215 16.95 10.47 17.95
C ALA A 215 15.84 11.46 17.61
N LEU A 216 15.04 11.17 16.58
CA LEU A 216 13.89 12.00 16.22
C LEU A 216 12.76 11.86 17.25
N GLY A 217 12.47 10.63 17.67
CA GLY A 217 11.44 10.33 18.67
C GLY A 217 11.67 11.06 19.99
N SER A 218 12.91 11.12 20.50
CA SER A 218 13.21 11.80 21.77
C SER A 218 12.86 13.30 21.78
N VAL A 219 12.80 13.93 20.60
CA VAL A 219 12.38 15.33 20.42
C VAL A 219 10.89 15.42 20.12
N LEU A 220 10.40 14.67 19.11
CA LEU A 220 9.02 14.80 18.66
C LEU A 220 8.00 14.39 19.71
N LEU A 221 8.32 13.42 20.55
CA LEU A 221 7.41 12.98 21.62
C LEU A 221 7.24 14.05 22.70
N LYS A 222 8.29 14.81 23.01
CA LYS A 222 8.19 15.95 23.93
C LYS A 222 7.30 17.03 23.34
N LEU A 223 7.42 17.28 22.04
CA LEU A 223 6.56 18.23 21.33
C LEU A 223 5.10 17.77 21.32
N LEU A 224 4.84 16.49 21.04
CA LEU A 224 3.50 15.89 21.05
C LEU A 224 2.82 16.10 22.41
N VAL A 225 3.53 15.82 23.50
CA VAL A 225 3.04 16.05 24.87
C VAL A 225 2.79 17.53 25.11
N SER A 226 3.72 18.41 24.74
CA SER A 226 3.57 19.86 24.95
C SER A 226 2.38 20.48 24.19
N GLN A 227 1.95 19.84 23.10
CA GLN A 227 0.79 20.26 22.29
C GLN A 227 -0.50 19.51 22.67
N ASN A 228 -0.48 18.63 23.69
CA ASN A 228 -1.60 17.80 24.10
C ASN A 228 -2.16 16.90 22.97
N LEU A 229 -1.26 16.33 22.15
CA LEU A 229 -1.63 15.46 21.01
C LEU A 229 -1.41 13.96 21.28
N SER A 230 -1.02 13.59 22.50
CA SER A 230 -0.78 12.19 22.89
C SER A 230 -2.01 11.32 22.73
N ASP A 231 -3.16 11.77 23.23
CA ASP A 231 -4.42 11.02 23.19
C ASP A 231 -4.84 10.70 21.75
N LEU A 232 -4.63 11.62 20.81
CA LEU A 232 -4.95 11.42 19.39
C LEU A 232 -4.12 10.28 18.78
N ILE A 233 -2.82 10.24 19.09
CA ILE A 233 -1.94 9.15 18.67
C ILE A 233 -2.38 7.82 19.29
N GLU A 234 -2.66 7.80 20.59
CA GLU A 234 -2.90 6.55 21.32
C GLU A 234 -4.28 5.95 21.03
N THR A 235 -5.29 6.79 20.80
CA THR A 235 -6.69 6.34 20.67
C THR A 235 -7.19 6.25 19.23
N VAL A 236 -6.61 7.02 18.31
CA VAL A 236 -7.09 7.10 16.92
C VAL A 236 -6.02 6.64 15.94
N GLU A 237 -4.94 7.40 15.81
CA GLU A 237 -4.02 7.28 14.68
C GLU A 237 -3.10 6.05 14.81
N GLY A 238 -2.64 5.74 16.03
CA GLY A 238 -1.82 4.56 16.33
C GLY A 238 -2.54 3.24 16.12
N PRO A 239 -3.74 3.02 16.70
CA PRO A 239 -4.53 1.81 16.45
C PRO A 239 -4.87 1.60 14.97
N LEU A 240 -5.13 2.68 14.23
CA LEU A 240 -5.44 2.63 12.81
C LEU A 240 -4.30 2.02 11.97
N VAL A 241 -3.03 2.17 12.38
CA VAL A 241 -1.88 1.57 11.69
C VAL A 241 -2.03 0.05 11.53
N ASN A 242 -2.50 -0.64 12.58
CA ASN A 242 -2.70 -2.09 12.54
C ASN A 242 -3.81 -2.49 11.57
N VAL A 243 -4.92 -1.74 11.58
CA VAL A 243 -6.06 -1.95 10.69
C VAL A 243 -5.65 -1.77 9.24
N LEU A 244 -4.92 -0.69 8.93
CA LEU A 244 -4.44 -0.43 7.57
C LEU A 244 -3.44 -1.51 7.12
N ALA A 245 -2.54 -1.95 7.99
CA ALA A 245 -1.62 -3.05 7.69
C ALA A 245 -2.39 -4.33 7.30
N ASP A 246 -3.46 -4.67 8.04
CA ASP A 246 -4.32 -5.82 7.73
C ASP A 246 -5.06 -5.64 6.41
N MET A 247 -5.71 -4.49 6.20
CA MET A 247 -6.47 -4.23 4.97
C MET A 247 -5.59 -4.39 3.71
N GLU A 248 -4.34 -3.94 3.76
CA GLU A 248 -3.39 -4.11 2.66
C GLU A 248 -2.92 -5.55 2.46
N LEU A 249 -2.71 -6.31 3.55
CA LEU A 249 -2.35 -7.72 3.47
C LEU A 249 -3.49 -8.58 2.91
N TRP A 250 -4.73 -8.30 3.31
CA TRP A 250 -5.91 -9.02 2.85
C TRP A 250 -6.25 -8.69 1.39
N GLY A 251 -6.17 -7.41 1.02
CA GLY A 251 -6.60 -6.95 -0.30
C GLY A 251 -8.11 -7.10 -0.52
N ILE A 252 -8.54 -6.87 -1.76
CA ILE A 252 -9.95 -6.91 -2.19
C ILE A 252 -10.09 -7.88 -3.36
N GLY A 253 -11.13 -8.72 -3.34
CA GLY A 253 -11.39 -9.67 -4.41
C GLY A 253 -11.93 -8.97 -5.66
N ALA A 254 -11.64 -9.53 -6.83
CA ALA A 254 -12.10 -9.01 -8.11
C ALA A 254 -12.72 -10.11 -8.98
N ASP A 255 -13.90 -9.85 -9.56
CA ASP A 255 -14.47 -10.65 -10.63
C ASP A 255 -13.84 -10.25 -11.97
N MET A 256 -12.79 -10.99 -12.33
CA MET A 256 -12.05 -10.73 -13.56
C MET A 256 -12.85 -11.04 -14.82
N ASP A 257 -13.74 -12.02 -14.79
CA ASP A 257 -14.51 -12.39 -15.97
C ASP A 257 -15.55 -11.32 -16.29
N ALA A 258 -16.26 -10.81 -15.26
CA ALA A 258 -17.18 -9.69 -15.41
C ALA A 258 -16.45 -8.43 -15.90
N CYS A 259 -15.27 -8.13 -15.33
CA CYS A 259 -14.44 -7.00 -15.77
C CYS A 259 -14.02 -7.13 -17.24
N LEU A 260 -13.54 -8.30 -17.69
CA LEU A 260 -13.12 -8.51 -19.06
C LEU A 260 -14.28 -8.42 -20.06
N ARG A 261 -15.47 -8.93 -19.71
CA ARG A 261 -16.68 -8.75 -20.53
C ARG A 261 -17.05 -7.28 -20.68
N ALA A 262 -17.10 -6.53 -19.58
CA ALA A 262 -17.39 -5.10 -19.59
C ALA A 262 -16.38 -4.31 -20.44
N ARG A 263 -15.08 -4.64 -20.34
CA ARG A 263 -14.03 -4.03 -21.17
C ARG A 263 -14.28 -4.25 -22.67
N HIS A 264 -14.65 -5.47 -23.07
CA HIS A 264 -14.90 -5.78 -24.47
C HIS A 264 -16.06 -4.96 -25.05
N ILE A 265 -17.16 -4.84 -24.30
CA ILE A 265 -18.33 -4.02 -24.68
C ILE A 265 -17.91 -2.55 -24.83
N ILE A 266 -17.19 -2.01 -23.84
CA ILE A 266 -16.75 -0.61 -23.85
C ILE A 266 -15.79 -0.33 -25.02
N ILE A 267 -14.82 -1.20 -25.29
CA ILE A 267 -13.88 -1.05 -26.41
C ILE A 267 -14.64 -1.00 -27.74
N THR A 268 -15.68 -1.83 -27.89
CA THR A 268 -16.52 -1.83 -29.08
C THR A 268 -17.27 -0.50 -29.21
N ARG A 269 -17.92 -0.03 -28.15
CA ARG A 269 -18.63 1.25 -28.16
C ARG A 269 -17.72 2.45 -28.43
N LEU A 270 -16.51 2.47 -27.87
CA LEU A 270 -15.54 3.55 -28.14
C LEU A 270 -15.20 3.66 -29.63
N LYS A 271 -15.02 2.52 -30.32
CA LYS A 271 -14.77 2.51 -31.77
C LYS A 271 -15.97 2.99 -32.59
N GLU A 272 -17.19 2.76 -32.10
CA GLU A 272 -18.40 3.31 -32.73
C GLU A 272 -18.46 4.82 -32.56
N LEU A 273 -18.21 5.31 -31.33
CA LEU A 273 -18.17 6.74 -31.01
C LEU A 273 -17.10 7.49 -31.80
N ASP A 274 -15.92 6.90 -32.01
CA ASP A 274 -14.89 7.45 -32.90
C ASP A 274 -15.44 7.69 -34.31
N LYS A 275 -16.12 6.69 -34.89
CA LYS A 275 -16.71 6.79 -36.23
C LYS A 275 -17.86 7.79 -36.30
N GLU A 276 -18.72 7.82 -35.27
CA GLU A 276 -19.80 8.78 -35.15
C GLU A 276 -19.23 10.21 -35.08
N ALA A 277 -18.18 10.44 -34.29
CA ALA A 277 -17.52 11.73 -34.19
C ALA A 277 -16.88 12.16 -35.52
N TYR A 278 -16.23 11.25 -36.25
CA TYR A 278 -15.66 11.58 -37.56
C TYR A 278 -16.73 11.97 -38.58
N LYS A 279 -17.87 11.28 -38.57
CA LYS A 279 -19.00 11.60 -39.43
C LYS A 279 -19.59 12.97 -39.10
N LEU A 280 -19.75 13.28 -37.81
CA LEU A 280 -20.29 14.55 -37.34
C LEU A 280 -19.32 15.72 -37.55
N ALA A 281 -18.01 15.48 -37.45
CA ALA A 281 -16.98 16.50 -37.66
C ALA A 281 -16.63 16.69 -39.14
N GLY A 282 -16.88 15.70 -40.01
CA GLY A 282 -16.47 15.73 -41.42
C GLY A 282 -14.97 15.48 -41.65
N LYS A 283 -14.18 15.23 -40.59
CA LYS A 283 -12.77 14.83 -40.66
C LYS A 283 -12.41 13.88 -39.51
N SER A 284 -11.32 13.13 -39.67
CA SER A 284 -10.74 12.32 -38.60
C SER A 284 -9.93 13.15 -37.61
N PHE A 285 -9.94 12.76 -36.34
CA PHE A 285 -9.19 13.39 -35.24
C PHE A 285 -9.12 12.43 -34.04
N SER A 286 -8.37 12.75 -32.98
CA SER A 286 -8.34 11.87 -31.80
C SER A 286 -9.31 12.34 -30.70
N LEU A 287 -10.26 11.48 -30.31
CA LEU A 287 -11.09 11.70 -29.11
C LEU A 287 -10.35 11.47 -27.78
N ASN A 288 -9.10 10.98 -27.85
CA ASN A 288 -8.23 10.86 -26.69
C ASN A 288 -7.40 12.13 -26.43
N ALA A 289 -7.28 13.02 -27.43
CA ALA A 289 -6.50 14.25 -27.34
C ALA A 289 -7.40 15.47 -27.12
N ASN A 290 -7.25 16.13 -25.98
CA ASN A 290 -8.06 17.32 -25.65
C ASN A 290 -7.82 18.49 -26.60
N ALA A 291 -6.61 18.61 -27.16
CA ALA A 291 -6.27 19.63 -28.14
C ALA A 291 -7.00 19.41 -29.47
N ASP A 292 -7.02 18.18 -29.97
CA ASP A 292 -7.77 17.81 -31.18
C ASP A 292 -9.26 18.10 -31.01
N ILE A 293 -9.85 17.71 -29.87
CA ILE A 293 -11.25 17.98 -29.57
C ILE A 293 -11.52 19.50 -29.56
N ALA A 294 -10.63 20.30 -28.95
CA ALA A 294 -10.77 21.75 -28.92
C ALA A 294 -10.69 22.36 -30.33
N ASP A 295 -9.76 21.90 -31.18
CA ASP A 295 -9.67 22.31 -32.58
C ASP A 295 -10.96 21.99 -33.35
N ILE A 296 -11.49 20.78 -33.19
CA ILE A 296 -12.76 20.39 -33.83
C ILE A 296 -13.90 21.30 -33.39
N LEU A 297 -14.09 21.48 -32.08
CA LEU A 297 -15.25 22.20 -31.58
C LEU A 297 -15.19 23.68 -31.93
N PHE A 298 -14.06 24.34 -31.70
CA PHE A 298 -13.97 25.80 -31.74
C PHE A 298 -13.39 26.34 -33.04
N THR A 299 -12.47 25.62 -33.69
CA THR A 299 -11.87 26.05 -34.96
C THR A 299 -12.68 25.53 -36.15
N HIS A 300 -12.95 24.23 -36.18
CA HIS A 300 -13.54 23.58 -37.36
C HIS A 300 -15.06 23.75 -37.42
N LEU A 301 -15.76 23.37 -36.35
CA LEU A 301 -17.22 23.50 -36.23
C LEU A 301 -17.66 24.90 -35.80
N LYS A 302 -16.70 25.76 -35.41
CA LYS A 302 -16.91 27.17 -35.02
C LYS A 302 -17.96 27.34 -33.92
N LEU A 303 -18.03 26.40 -32.98
CA LEU A 303 -18.88 26.54 -31.81
C LEU A 303 -18.35 27.68 -30.91
N PRO A 304 -19.23 28.43 -30.22
CA PRO A 304 -18.81 29.48 -29.33
C PRO A 304 -18.02 28.89 -28.15
N VAL A 305 -16.94 29.55 -27.73
CA VAL A 305 -16.24 29.17 -26.49
C VAL A 305 -17.06 29.65 -25.30
N PRO A 306 -17.50 28.76 -24.39
CA PRO A 306 -18.26 29.20 -23.21
C PRO A 306 -17.42 30.09 -22.30
N LYS A 307 -18.07 31.07 -21.65
CA LYS A 307 -17.40 31.97 -20.69
C LYS A 307 -16.72 31.17 -19.59
N GLY A 308 -15.45 31.49 -19.32
CA GLY A 308 -14.62 30.79 -18.33
C GLY A 308 -13.88 29.57 -18.87
N CYS A 309 -14.21 29.08 -20.07
CA CYS A 309 -13.51 27.98 -20.73
C CYS A 309 -12.36 28.45 -21.63
N GLU A 310 -12.14 29.76 -21.74
CA GLU A 310 -11.06 30.37 -22.53
C GLU A 310 -9.67 30.16 -21.90
N LYS A 311 -9.61 29.93 -20.58
CA LYS A 311 -8.36 29.93 -19.78
C LYS A 311 -7.55 28.62 -19.82
N GLY A 312 -7.63 27.85 -20.89
CA GLY A 312 -6.72 26.71 -21.06
C GLY A 312 -5.31 27.18 -21.45
N LYS A 313 -4.26 26.47 -21.03
CA LYS A 313 -2.86 26.89 -21.26
C LYS A 313 -2.47 26.96 -22.75
N LEU A 314 -3.06 26.11 -23.60
CA LEU A 314 -2.70 25.95 -25.02
C LEU A 314 -3.90 25.94 -25.97
N HIS A 315 -5.07 25.55 -25.47
CA HIS A 315 -6.32 25.50 -26.21
C HIS A 315 -7.47 25.78 -25.23
N PRO A 316 -8.66 26.22 -25.69
CA PRO A 316 -9.82 26.36 -24.81
C PRO A 316 -10.12 25.05 -24.07
N SER A 317 -10.63 25.15 -22.84
CA SER A 317 -11.02 23.98 -22.04
C SER A 317 -12.10 23.20 -22.77
N THR A 318 -11.99 21.89 -22.73
CA THR A 318 -13.04 20.97 -23.17
C THR A 318 -13.55 20.16 -21.99
N ASP A 319 -13.41 20.61 -20.75
CA ASP A 319 -13.90 19.86 -19.59
C ASP A 319 -15.42 19.60 -19.61
N LYS A 320 -15.90 18.83 -18.62
CA LYS A 320 -17.33 18.46 -18.52
C LYS A 320 -18.23 19.70 -18.50
N GLN A 321 -17.86 20.74 -17.74
CA GLN A 321 -18.66 21.95 -17.61
C GLN A 321 -18.70 22.75 -18.92
N CYS A 322 -17.58 22.83 -19.64
CA CYS A 322 -17.52 23.42 -20.98
C CYS A 322 -18.44 22.69 -21.95
N LEU A 323 -18.33 21.36 -22.03
CA LEU A 323 -19.16 20.54 -22.91
C LEU A 323 -20.64 20.60 -22.53
N ASP A 324 -20.98 20.78 -21.25
CA ASP A 324 -22.37 20.93 -20.82
C ASP A 324 -23.03 22.19 -21.40
N HIS A 325 -22.30 23.30 -21.50
CA HIS A 325 -22.81 24.53 -22.14
C HIS A 325 -22.98 24.41 -23.67
N LEU A 326 -22.30 23.45 -24.30
CA LEU A 326 -22.35 23.24 -25.76
C LEU A 326 -23.35 22.16 -26.19
N ARG A 327 -24.01 21.50 -25.23
CA ARG A 327 -24.81 20.29 -25.45
C ARG A 327 -25.86 20.45 -26.54
N ASP A 328 -26.54 21.59 -26.56
CA ASP A 328 -27.67 21.84 -27.47
C ASP A 328 -27.22 22.45 -28.82
N LEU A 329 -25.93 22.78 -28.96
CA LEU A 329 -25.40 23.44 -30.15
C LEU A 329 -24.96 22.46 -31.23
N HIS A 330 -24.49 21.26 -30.84
CA HIS A 330 -24.05 20.26 -31.81
C HIS A 330 -24.09 18.83 -31.25
N PRO A 331 -24.61 17.84 -31.99
CA PRO A 331 -24.72 16.45 -31.52
C PRO A 331 -23.37 15.79 -31.17
N ILE A 332 -22.26 16.27 -31.75
CA ILE A 332 -20.90 15.77 -31.46
C ILE A 332 -20.53 15.90 -29.97
N VAL A 333 -21.14 16.87 -29.27
CA VAL A 333 -20.85 17.12 -27.86
C VAL A 333 -21.31 15.94 -27.00
N SER A 334 -22.47 15.36 -27.29
CA SER A 334 -22.96 14.15 -26.63
C SER A 334 -22.04 12.96 -26.88
N VAL A 335 -21.58 12.78 -28.12
CA VAL A 335 -20.63 11.72 -28.51
C VAL A 335 -19.31 11.85 -27.74
N ILE A 336 -18.74 13.07 -27.64
CA ILE A 336 -17.50 13.33 -26.91
C ILE A 336 -17.67 13.03 -25.42
N LYS A 337 -18.80 13.43 -24.82
CA LYS A 337 -19.08 13.19 -23.40
C LYS A 337 -19.20 11.71 -23.09
N GLU A 338 -19.92 10.96 -23.92
CA GLU A 338 -20.06 9.50 -23.78
C GLU A 338 -18.68 8.84 -23.94
N HIS A 339 -17.94 9.17 -25.00
CA HIS A 339 -16.61 8.63 -25.25
C HIS A 339 -15.67 8.83 -24.06
N ARG A 340 -15.61 10.04 -23.49
CA ARG A 340 -14.75 10.31 -22.33
C ARG A 340 -15.19 9.58 -21.07
N THR A 341 -16.49 9.41 -20.86
CA THR A 341 -17.02 8.66 -19.73
C THR A 341 -16.59 7.20 -19.81
N LEU A 342 -16.76 6.59 -20.99
CA LEU A 342 -16.37 5.20 -21.25
C LEU A 342 -14.86 4.99 -21.27
N ALA A 343 -14.09 5.90 -21.89
CA ALA A 343 -12.63 5.82 -21.92
C ALA A 343 -12.03 5.97 -20.52
N LYS A 344 -12.61 6.83 -19.66
CA LYS A 344 -12.20 6.96 -18.26
C LYS A 344 -12.45 5.66 -17.50
N LEU A 345 -13.63 5.06 -17.63
CA LEU A 345 -13.94 3.78 -16.97
C LEU A 345 -13.00 2.65 -17.46
N LEU A 346 -12.79 2.55 -18.77
CA LEU A 346 -11.94 1.53 -19.39
C LEU A 346 -10.48 1.62 -18.92
N ASN A 347 -9.89 2.82 -18.96
CA ASN A 347 -8.48 3.05 -18.66
C ASN A 347 -8.21 3.23 -17.16
N GLY A 348 -9.19 3.76 -16.42
CA GLY A 348 -9.15 3.98 -14.99
C GLY A 348 -9.42 2.70 -14.21
N THR A 349 -10.66 2.51 -13.74
CA THR A 349 -10.99 1.38 -12.86
C THR A 349 -10.75 0.03 -13.53
N LEU A 350 -11.25 -0.21 -14.75
CA LEU A 350 -11.12 -1.54 -15.36
C LEU A 350 -9.67 -1.86 -15.75
N GLY A 351 -8.91 -0.86 -16.20
CA GLY A 351 -7.48 -1.00 -16.47
C GLY A 351 -6.68 -1.30 -15.20
N SER A 352 -7.04 -0.65 -14.08
CA SER A 352 -6.42 -0.89 -12.77
C SER A 352 -6.70 -2.30 -12.26
N ILE A 353 -7.96 -2.75 -12.35
CA ILE A 353 -8.34 -4.13 -12.00
C ILE A 353 -7.48 -5.12 -12.81
N CYS A 354 -7.48 -5.01 -14.15
CA CYS A 354 -6.75 -5.97 -14.98
C CYS A 354 -5.23 -5.96 -14.78
N SER A 355 -4.63 -4.80 -14.50
CA SER A 355 -3.17 -4.68 -14.36
C SER A 355 -2.65 -5.02 -12.96
N ARG A 356 -3.51 -5.01 -11.93
CA ARG A 356 -3.14 -5.20 -10.53
C ARG A 356 -3.68 -6.48 -9.92
N ALA A 357 -4.81 -6.98 -10.39
CA ALA A 357 -5.41 -8.20 -9.86
C ALA A 357 -4.50 -9.41 -10.10
N LYS A 358 -4.24 -10.17 -9.04
CA LYS A 358 -3.44 -11.40 -9.10
C LYS A 358 -4.27 -12.58 -8.62
N LEU A 359 -4.18 -13.72 -9.30
CA LEU A 359 -4.87 -14.94 -8.88
C LEU A 359 -4.24 -15.47 -7.59
N CYS A 360 -4.99 -15.46 -6.50
CA CYS A 360 -4.63 -16.11 -5.24
C CYS A 360 -5.05 -17.58 -5.31
N ILE A 361 -4.07 -18.48 -5.22
CA ILE A 361 -4.30 -19.92 -5.39
C ILE A 361 -5.08 -20.51 -4.20
N GLN A 362 -4.91 -19.96 -3.00
CA GLN A 362 -5.62 -20.45 -1.81
C GLN A 362 -7.12 -20.15 -1.87
N SER A 363 -7.50 -18.94 -2.30
CA SER A 363 -8.91 -18.53 -2.38
C SER A 363 -9.55 -18.84 -3.75
N GLN A 364 -8.75 -19.18 -4.76
CA GLN A 364 -9.19 -19.30 -6.16
C GLN A 364 -9.88 -18.01 -6.66
N ARG A 365 -9.45 -16.86 -6.15
CA ARG A 365 -9.98 -15.54 -6.50
C ARG A 365 -8.85 -14.63 -6.96
N TYR A 366 -9.19 -13.69 -7.83
CA TYR A 366 -8.30 -12.58 -8.12
C TYR A 366 -8.35 -11.56 -6.98
N ILE A 367 -7.20 -11.12 -6.50
CA ILE A 367 -7.07 -10.16 -5.41
C ILE A 367 -6.28 -8.94 -5.89
N ILE A 368 -6.79 -7.77 -5.54
CA ILE A 368 -6.15 -6.47 -5.72
C ILE A 368 -5.64 -6.00 -4.37
N HIS A 369 -4.35 -5.72 -4.30
CA HIS A 369 -3.74 -5.03 -3.17
C HIS A 369 -3.42 -3.59 -3.59
N GLY A 370 -3.62 -2.64 -2.68
CA GLY A 370 -3.14 -1.27 -2.82
C GLY A 370 -2.59 -0.77 -1.50
N ASN A 371 -2.12 0.48 -1.47
CA ASN A 371 -1.49 1.06 -0.30
C ASN A 371 -2.32 2.22 0.26
N TRP A 372 -2.64 2.19 1.54
CA TRP A 372 -3.20 3.28 2.31
C TRP A 372 -2.10 4.22 2.79
N LEU A 373 -2.25 5.50 2.50
CA LEU A 373 -1.36 6.56 2.92
C LEU A 373 -2.05 7.37 4.01
N GLN A 374 -1.64 7.13 5.25
CA GLN A 374 -2.20 7.81 6.43
C GLN A 374 -1.71 9.26 6.54
N THR A 375 -0.52 9.56 6.04
CA THR A 375 0.16 10.86 6.19
C THR A 375 0.14 11.74 4.93
N SER A 376 -0.64 11.36 3.90
CA SER A 376 -0.62 12.03 2.58
C SER A 376 -1.50 13.26 2.47
N THR A 377 -2.48 13.44 3.36
CA THR A 377 -3.38 14.61 3.33
C THR A 377 -3.19 15.42 4.59
N ALA A 378 -3.19 16.76 4.47
CA ALA A 378 -3.12 17.63 5.64
C ALA A 378 -4.40 17.57 6.50
N THR A 379 -5.52 17.20 5.89
CA THR A 379 -6.85 17.18 6.52
C THR A 379 -7.10 15.97 7.42
N GLY A 380 -6.17 15.01 7.47
CA GLY A 380 -6.36 13.73 8.19
C GLY A 380 -7.22 12.69 7.48
N ARG A 381 -7.58 12.92 6.22
CA ARG A 381 -8.25 11.90 5.39
C ARG A 381 -7.23 10.89 4.89
N LEU A 382 -7.58 9.61 4.96
CA LEU A 382 -6.80 8.56 4.31
C LEU A 382 -6.82 8.74 2.80
N SER A 383 -5.70 8.47 2.14
CA SER A 383 -5.68 8.26 0.69
C SER A 383 -5.24 6.85 0.33
N MET A 384 -5.61 6.37 -0.85
CA MET A 384 -5.17 5.08 -1.38
C MET A 384 -4.46 5.25 -2.71
N GLU A 385 -3.38 4.49 -2.91
CA GLU A 385 -2.67 4.42 -4.18
C GLU A 385 -2.44 2.98 -4.65
N GLU A 386 -2.18 2.84 -5.95
CA GLU A 386 -1.77 1.59 -6.61
C GLU A 386 -2.67 0.35 -6.37
N PRO A 387 -4.01 0.39 -6.63
CA PRO A 387 -4.77 1.44 -7.28
C PRO A 387 -5.58 2.32 -6.31
N ASN A 388 -5.99 3.51 -6.76
CA ASN A 388 -6.89 4.37 -5.98
C ASN A 388 -8.35 3.87 -6.06
N LEU A 389 -8.74 3.02 -5.11
CA LEU A 389 -10.09 2.49 -5.01
C LEU A 389 -11.09 3.47 -4.37
N GLN A 390 -10.64 4.63 -3.89
CA GLN A 390 -11.54 5.68 -3.37
C GLN A 390 -12.23 6.45 -4.51
N SER A 391 -11.69 6.36 -5.73
CA SER A 391 -12.18 7.10 -6.90
C SER A 391 -12.82 6.22 -7.98
N VAL A 392 -13.34 5.04 -7.62
CA VAL A 392 -14.05 4.15 -8.56
C VAL A 392 -15.22 4.89 -9.21
N GLU A 393 -15.30 4.83 -10.55
CA GLU A 393 -16.37 5.46 -11.31
C GLU A 393 -17.76 4.97 -10.89
N HIS A 394 -18.76 5.85 -11.04
CA HIS A 394 -20.16 5.49 -10.88
C HIS A 394 -20.63 4.62 -12.06
N MET A 395 -21.82 4.03 -11.91
CA MET A 395 -22.48 3.29 -12.98
C MET A 395 -22.57 4.14 -14.26
N VAL A 396 -22.32 3.50 -15.39
CA VAL A 396 -22.48 4.08 -16.72
C VAL A 396 -23.54 3.32 -17.49
N ASP A 397 -24.39 4.04 -18.20
CA ASP A 397 -25.44 3.54 -19.06
C ASP A 397 -25.18 3.97 -20.50
N PHE A 398 -25.28 3.04 -21.44
CA PHE A 398 -25.13 3.34 -22.87
C PHE A 398 -25.72 2.22 -23.74
N THR A 399 -25.88 2.53 -25.02
CA THR A 399 -26.43 1.60 -26.00
C THR A 399 -25.43 1.27 -27.11
N THR A 400 -25.41 0.03 -27.57
CA THR A 400 -24.64 -0.39 -28.77
C THR A 400 -25.59 -0.81 -29.89
N ARG A 401 -25.16 -0.68 -31.14
CA ARG A 401 -25.94 -1.18 -32.30
C ARG A 401 -25.37 -2.50 -32.78
N LYS A 402 -26.22 -3.53 -32.91
CA LYS A 402 -25.82 -4.78 -33.54
C LYS A 402 -25.67 -4.59 -35.05
N ASN A 403 -24.51 -4.92 -35.60
CA ASN A 403 -24.34 -5.12 -37.04
C ASN A 403 -24.68 -6.57 -37.37
N ASP A 404 -25.96 -6.89 -37.52
CA ASP A 404 -26.31 -8.17 -38.13
C ASP A 404 -25.89 -8.13 -39.61
N LYS A 405 -25.05 -9.10 -39.98
CA LYS A 405 -24.75 -9.38 -41.39
C LYS A 405 -25.91 -10.06 -42.11
N ASP A 406 -26.99 -10.38 -41.40
CA ASP A 406 -28.19 -10.98 -41.97
C ASP A 406 -29.25 -9.90 -42.20
N PHE A 407 -29.50 -9.65 -43.49
CA PHE A 407 -30.51 -8.73 -43.99
C PHE A 407 -31.91 -9.24 -43.66
N THR A 408 -32.37 -9.06 -42.43
CA THR A 408 -33.80 -8.94 -42.09
C THR A 408 -33.97 -8.54 -40.63
N SER A 409 -34.93 -7.64 -40.38
CA SER A 409 -35.41 -7.12 -39.08
C SER A 409 -34.61 -5.97 -38.44
N MET A 410 -35.37 -5.05 -37.83
CA MET A 410 -34.95 -3.80 -37.18
C MET A 410 -33.63 -3.89 -36.41
N SER A 411 -32.79 -2.86 -36.53
CA SER A 411 -31.54 -2.73 -35.74
C SER A 411 -31.83 -2.87 -34.24
N MET A 412 -31.51 -4.03 -33.67
CA MET A 412 -31.63 -4.23 -32.23
C MET A 412 -30.59 -3.37 -31.53
N VAL A 413 -31.07 -2.54 -30.61
CA VAL A 413 -30.26 -1.68 -29.75
C VAL A 413 -30.06 -2.44 -28.44
N ASP A 414 -28.82 -2.81 -28.14
CA ASP A 414 -28.49 -3.46 -26.88
C ASP A 414 -28.21 -2.37 -25.84
N HIS A 415 -28.91 -2.42 -24.71
CA HIS A 415 -28.69 -1.51 -23.57
C HIS A 415 -27.70 -2.14 -22.59
N HIS A 416 -26.74 -1.35 -22.13
CA HIS A 416 -25.68 -1.79 -21.22
C HIS A 416 -25.64 -0.88 -19.99
N GLU A 417 -25.68 -1.50 -18.82
CA GLU A 417 -25.44 -0.84 -17.54
C GLU A 417 -24.20 -1.47 -16.91
N ILE A 418 -23.16 -0.67 -16.71
CA ILE A 418 -21.89 -1.14 -16.16
C ILE A 418 -21.61 -0.40 -14.86
N ASN A 419 -21.72 -1.13 -13.75
CA ASN A 419 -21.33 -0.66 -12.44
C ASN A 419 -19.99 -1.30 -12.03
N ALA A 420 -18.89 -0.54 -12.15
CA ALA A 420 -17.55 -1.05 -11.86
C ALA A 420 -17.37 -1.52 -10.40
N ARG A 421 -18.23 -1.07 -9.49
CA ARG A 421 -18.18 -1.42 -8.07
C ARG A 421 -18.60 -2.88 -7.82
N GLU A 422 -19.43 -3.43 -8.69
CA GLU A 422 -19.89 -4.83 -8.60
C GLU A 422 -18.77 -5.82 -8.96
N PHE A 423 -17.70 -5.36 -9.59
CA PHE A 423 -16.53 -6.19 -9.88
C PHE A 423 -15.68 -6.45 -8.64
N PHE A 424 -15.89 -5.72 -7.54
CA PHE A 424 -15.23 -6.00 -6.27
C PHE A 424 -16.05 -6.99 -5.46
N VAL A 425 -15.48 -8.17 -5.21
CA VAL A 425 -16.15 -9.29 -4.55
C VAL A 425 -15.44 -9.66 -3.25
N PRO A 426 -16.13 -10.26 -2.27
CA PRO A 426 -15.50 -10.76 -1.06
C PRO A 426 -14.38 -11.76 -1.36
N THR A 427 -13.26 -11.66 -0.62
CA THR A 427 -12.13 -12.60 -0.69
C THR A 427 -12.43 -13.93 0.01
N GLN A 428 -13.44 -13.97 0.89
CA GLN A 428 -13.92 -15.18 1.57
C GLN A 428 -15.45 -15.22 1.62
N VAL A 429 -16.03 -16.42 1.70
CA VAL A 429 -17.48 -16.67 1.67
C VAL A 429 -18.23 -16.10 2.91
N LEU A 430 -17.52 -15.75 3.99
CA LEU A 430 -18.13 -15.47 5.30
C LEU A 430 -17.89 -14.07 5.90
N LEU A 431 -17.23 -13.14 5.20
CA LEU A 431 -17.08 -11.76 5.68
C LEU A 431 -18.02 -10.82 4.92
N VAL A 432 -19.18 -10.59 5.54
CA VAL A 432 -20.29 -9.77 5.08
C VAL A 432 -20.00 -8.27 5.28
N SER A 433 -20.21 -7.51 4.19
CA SER A 433 -20.58 -6.08 4.09
C SER A 433 -19.61 -4.93 4.40
N THR A 434 -18.54 -5.06 5.21
CA THR A 434 -17.85 -3.83 5.67
C THR A 434 -16.92 -3.19 4.63
N ILE A 435 -16.17 -3.99 3.85
CA ILE A 435 -15.27 -3.46 2.79
C ILE A 435 -16.09 -2.92 1.60
N VAL A 436 -17.21 -3.58 1.28
CA VAL A 436 -18.12 -3.15 0.20
C VAL A 436 -18.86 -1.87 0.58
N CYS A 437 -19.18 -1.66 1.86
CA CYS A 437 -19.79 -0.40 2.32
C CYS A 437 -18.88 0.82 2.09
N LEU A 438 -17.57 0.71 2.30
CA LEU A 438 -16.63 1.84 2.08
C LEU A 438 -16.62 2.33 0.63
N LEU A 439 -16.83 1.43 -0.34
CA LEU A 439 -16.92 1.82 -1.76
C LEU A 439 -18.23 2.54 -2.07
N ASN A 440 -19.31 2.32 -1.31
CA ASN A 440 -20.64 2.90 -1.54
C ASN A 440 -20.93 4.21 -0.78
N ILE A 441 -19.98 4.72 0.02
CA ILE A 441 -20.17 5.96 0.77
C ILE A 441 -19.88 7.19 -0.13
N PRO A 442 -20.77 8.20 -0.17
CA PRO A 442 -20.50 9.45 -0.90
C PRO A 442 -19.28 10.19 -0.33
N LYS A 443 -18.54 10.91 -1.18
CA LYS A 443 -17.27 11.60 -0.84
C LYS A 443 -17.29 12.49 0.42
N THR A 444 -18.47 12.93 0.84
CA THR A 444 -18.69 13.75 2.03
C THR A 444 -18.75 12.98 3.35
N ALA A 445 -18.97 11.66 3.32
CA ALA A 445 -19.11 10.80 4.50
C ALA A 445 -17.88 9.91 4.77
N MET A 446 -16.72 10.24 4.17
CA MET A 446 -15.42 9.64 4.52
C MET A 446 -14.80 10.29 5.78
N MET A 447 -15.66 10.66 6.72
CA MET A 447 -15.34 11.01 8.11
C MET A 447 -16.14 10.00 8.93
N ILE A 448 -15.46 9.32 9.86
CA ILE A 448 -16.00 8.25 10.72
C ILE A 448 -15.88 6.86 10.08
N ILE A 449 -14.65 6.31 10.13
CA ILE A 449 -14.46 4.86 10.20
C ILE A 449 -14.86 4.45 11.63
N SER A 450 -16.16 4.28 11.87
CA SER A 450 -16.67 3.65 13.09
C SER A 450 -16.80 2.16 12.81
N TRP A 451 -15.80 1.38 13.23
CA TRP A 451 -15.97 -0.06 13.37
C TRP A 451 -16.73 -0.34 14.67
N PRO A 452 -17.74 -1.24 14.68
CA PRO A 452 -18.17 -1.83 15.93
C PRO A 452 -17.04 -2.74 16.43
N LEU A 453 -16.52 -2.40 17.61
CA LEU A 453 -15.48 -3.09 18.39
C LEU A 453 -15.84 -4.52 18.82
N SER A 454 -16.89 -5.11 18.27
CA SER A 454 -17.39 -6.42 18.64
C SER A 454 -17.07 -7.41 17.53
N PHE A 455 -15.81 -7.83 17.40
CA PHE A 455 -15.35 -9.12 16.84
C PHE A 455 -13.81 -9.08 16.76
N PHE A 456 -13.16 -9.19 17.91
CA PHE A 456 -11.78 -9.67 18.06
C PHE A 456 -11.70 -10.55 19.30
#